data_AF-A0A371LVH7-F1
#
_entry.id   AF-A0A371LVH7-F1
#
_cell.length_a   1.000
_cell.length_b   1.000
_cell.length_c   1.000
_cell.angle_alpha   90.00
_cell.angle_beta   90.00
_cell.angle_gamma   90.00
#
_symmetry.space_group_name_H-M   'P 1'
#
loop_
_entity.id
_entity.type
_entity.pdbx_description
1 polymer ?
#
loop_
_entity_poly.entity_id
_entity_poly.type
_entity_poly.pdbx_seq_one_letter_code
_entity_poly.pdbx_strand_id
1 'polypeptide(L)'
;MYDRLASIRPRVRSGLERAFAADHTPHEVAASFAFGVFFVAMPTAGTALALFALIAYFVERASRLALVATLVVFNPPVKWAVYGASFWLGSHLLGPVPGASVADVSLSAGLDILLRQLLGNTILAVALAVVGYAVTLQLARLHHRRQRSETPTRGADARNDDARSDVSS
;
A
#
# COMPACT_ATOMS: atom_id res chain seq x y z
N MET A 1 18.38 29.58 -6.30
CA MET A 1 17.96 28.38 -5.52
C MET A 1 16.42 28.29 -5.40
N TYR A 2 15.70 29.42 -5.21
CA TYR A 2 14.22 29.45 -5.14
C TYR A 2 13.49 28.97 -6.42
N ASP A 3 14.06 29.16 -7.60
CA ASP A 3 13.42 28.75 -8.86
C ASP A 3 13.31 27.24 -9.06
N ARG A 4 14.16 26.44 -8.40
CA ARG A 4 14.08 24.97 -8.47
C ARG A 4 12.92 24.41 -7.65
N LEU A 5 12.48 25.09 -6.59
CA LEU A 5 11.35 24.66 -5.76
C LEU A 5 10.01 24.99 -6.42
N ALA A 6 9.94 26.10 -7.15
CA ALA A 6 8.72 26.53 -7.86
C ALA A 6 8.32 25.57 -9.00
N SER A 7 9.29 24.91 -9.66
CA SER A 7 9.02 23.95 -10.74
C SER A 7 8.69 22.53 -10.26
N ILE A 8 9.05 22.17 -9.03
CA ILE A 8 8.71 20.86 -8.43
C ILE A 8 7.22 20.80 -8.08
N ARG A 9 6.66 21.90 -7.56
CA ARG A 9 5.26 21.97 -7.11
C ARG A 9 4.23 21.58 -8.21
N PRO A 10 4.28 22.13 -9.44
CA PRO A 10 3.36 21.73 -10.51
C PRO A 10 3.62 20.30 -11.02
N ARG A 11 4.85 19.79 -10.93
CA ARG A 11 5.19 18.43 -11.38
C ARG A 11 4.77 17.36 -10.39
N VAL A 12 4.89 17.64 -9.09
CA VAL A 12 4.33 16.81 -8.01
C VAL A 12 2.81 16.85 -8.08
N ARG A 13 2.21 18.04 -8.24
CA ARG A 13 0.75 18.19 -8.36
C ARG A 13 0.19 17.43 -9.56
N SER A 14 0.76 17.59 -10.76
CA SER A 14 0.31 16.86 -11.96
C SER A 14 0.62 15.36 -11.91
N GLY A 15 1.65 14.94 -11.18
CA GLY A 15 1.93 13.53 -10.89
C GLY A 15 0.90 12.93 -9.93
N LEU A 16 0.48 13.71 -8.93
CA LEU A 16 -0.54 13.35 -7.96
C LEU A 16 -1.93 13.33 -8.62
N GLU A 17 -2.28 14.34 -9.40
CA GLU A 17 -3.52 14.40 -10.20
C GLU A 17 -3.62 13.23 -11.17
N ARG A 18 -2.53 12.85 -11.86
CA ARG A 18 -2.50 11.63 -12.68
C ARG A 18 -2.58 10.33 -11.87
N ALA A 19 -2.02 10.30 -10.66
CA ALA A 19 -2.16 9.16 -9.75
C ALA A 19 -3.59 9.01 -9.22
N PHE A 20 -4.32 10.12 -9.11
CA PHE A 20 -5.74 10.16 -8.74
C PHE A 20 -6.68 9.90 -9.93
N ALA A 21 -6.29 10.27 -11.15
CA ALA A 21 -7.09 10.14 -12.37
C ALA A 21 -6.94 8.80 -13.11
N ALA A 22 -6.06 7.91 -12.65
CA ALA A 22 -5.88 6.61 -13.28
C ALA A 22 -7.05 5.67 -12.94
N ASP A 23 -7.75 5.20 -13.97
CA ASP A 23 -8.81 4.20 -13.85
C ASP A 23 -8.19 2.85 -13.47
N HIS A 24 -8.32 2.48 -12.19
CA HIS A 24 -7.90 1.18 -11.67
C HIS A 24 -9.12 0.39 -11.19
N THR A 25 -9.14 -0.90 -11.51
CA THR A 25 -10.16 -1.79 -10.95
C THR A 25 -10.02 -1.86 -9.41
N PRO A 26 -11.10 -2.13 -8.66
CA PRO A 26 -11.03 -2.29 -7.21
C PRO A 26 -9.99 -3.33 -6.76
N HIS A 27 -9.76 -4.34 -7.60
CA HIS A 27 -8.77 -5.38 -7.35
C HIS A 27 -7.34 -4.87 -7.50
N GLU A 28 -7.03 -4.07 -8.53
CA GLU A 28 -5.72 -3.46 -8.72
C GLU A 28 -5.39 -2.50 -7.58
N VAL A 29 -6.35 -1.70 -7.12
CA VAL A 29 -6.17 -0.81 -5.96
C VAL A 29 -5.84 -1.61 -4.70
N ALA A 30 -6.64 -2.65 -4.42
CA ALA A 30 -6.43 -3.52 -3.27
C ALA A 30 -5.08 -4.27 -3.32
N ALA A 31 -4.73 -4.82 -4.48
CA ALA A 31 -3.47 -5.52 -4.69
C ALA A 31 -2.27 -4.58 -4.51
N SER A 32 -2.37 -3.35 -5.02
CA SER A 32 -1.33 -2.33 -4.88
C SER A 32 -1.12 -1.92 -3.42
N PHE A 33 -2.22 -1.76 -2.66
CA PHE A 33 -2.13 -1.47 -1.23
C PHE A 33 -1.49 -2.63 -0.47
N ALA A 34 -1.96 -3.86 -0.70
CA ALA A 34 -1.43 -5.05 -0.05
C ALA A 34 0.06 -5.27 -0.36
N PHE A 35 0.46 -5.07 -1.60
CA PHE A 35 1.85 -5.10 -2.02
C PHE A 35 2.68 -4.05 -1.30
N GLY A 36 2.21 -2.80 -1.23
CA GLY A 36 2.90 -1.74 -0.50
C GLY A 36 3.01 -2.02 1.01
N VAL A 37 1.98 -2.62 1.64
CA VAL A 37 2.02 -3.05 3.04
C VAL A 37 3.09 -4.10 3.25
N PHE A 38 3.08 -5.16 2.43
CA PHE A 38 4.08 -6.22 2.50
C PHE A 38 5.50 -5.67 2.36
N PHE A 39 5.69 -4.79 1.37
CA PHE A 39 6.98 -4.18 1.07
C PHE A 39 7.51 -3.31 2.21
N VAL A 40 6.68 -2.40 2.74
CA VAL A 40 7.08 -1.48 3.81
C VAL A 40 7.31 -2.22 5.14
N ALA A 41 6.56 -3.30 5.36
CA ALA A 41 6.76 -4.16 6.52
C ALA A 41 8.05 -4.96 6.43
N MET A 42 8.48 -5.47 5.27
CA MET A 42 9.69 -6.30 5.12
C MET A 42 10.99 -5.59 5.58
N PRO A 43 11.91 -6.28 6.29
CA PRO A 43 13.19 -5.71 6.65
C PRO A 43 14.13 -5.80 5.43
N THR A 44 14.48 -4.66 4.85
CA THR A 44 15.27 -4.58 3.59
C THR A 44 16.76 -4.97 3.73
N ALA A 45 17.19 -5.44 4.91
CA ALA A 45 18.56 -5.83 5.24
C ALA A 45 18.91 -7.27 4.76
N GLY A 46 18.76 -7.54 3.46
CA GLY A 46 19.18 -8.81 2.83
C GLY A 46 18.20 -9.39 1.80
N THR A 47 16.92 -8.99 1.84
CA THR A 47 15.88 -9.45 0.90
C THR A 47 15.69 -8.52 -0.30
N ALA A 48 16.53 -7.51 -0.45
CA ALA A 48 16.40 -6.46 -1.46
C ALA A 48 16.23 -7.00 -2.89
N LEU A 49 16.92 -8.11 -3.25
CA LEU A 49 16.79 -8.74 -4.56
C LEU A 49 15.40 -9.34 -4.81
N ALA A 50 14.87 -10.09 -3.84
CA ALA A 50 13.50 -10.62 -3.92
C ALA A 50 12.47 -9.47 -3.99
N LEU A 51 12.76 -8.39 -3.27
CA LEU A 51 11.94 -7.19 -3.25
C LEU A 51 11.95 -6.45 -4.60
N PHE A 52 13.10 -6.33 -5.26
CA PHE A 52 13.21 -5.76 -6.60
C PHE A 52 12.46 -6.57 -7.65
N ALA A 53 12.58 -7.91 -7.60
CA ALA A 53 11.81 -8.78 -8.50
C ALA A 53 10.29 -8.59 -8.32
N LEU A 54 9.84 -8.47 -7.07
CA LEU A 54 8.43 -8.25 -6.76
C LEU A 54 7.93 -6.87 -7.21
N ILE A 55 8.74 -5.81 -7.04
CA ILE A 55 8.45 -4.48 -7.58
C ILE A 55 8.31 -4.53 -9.09
N ALA A 56 9.30 -5.10 -9.78
CA ALA A 56 9.32 -5.15 -11.24
C ALA A 56 8.07 -5.85 -11.81
N TYR A 57 7.60 -6.91 -11.14
CA TYR A 57 6.38 -7.61 -11.51
C TYR A 57 5.09 -6.77 -11.29
N PHE A 58 5.03 -5.96 -10.23
CA PHE A 58 3.80 -5.24 -9.86
C PHE A 58 3.67 -3.82 -10.44
N VAL A 59 4.77 -3.20 -10.90
CA VAL A 59 4.79 -1.75 -11.18
C VAL A 59 3.85 -1.32 -12.31
N GLU A 60 3.60 -2.17 -13.30
CA GLU A 60 2.79 -1.84 -14.49
C GLU A 60 1.29 -1.72 -14.17
N ARG A 61 0.82 -2.39 -13.11
CA ARG A 61 -0.60 -2.44 -12.72
C ARG A 61 -0.89 -1.72 -11.41
N ALA A 62 0.13 -1.07 -10.85
CA ALA A 62 0.04 -0.52 -9.50
C ALA A 62 -0.73 0.81 -9.46
N SER A 63 -1.74 0.86 -8.62
CA SER A 63 -2.39 2.11 -8.20
C SER A 63 -1.42 2.91 -7.34
N ARG A 64 -0.92 4.01 -7.90
CA ARG A 64 -0.02 4.94 -7.20
C ARG A 64 -0.65 5.51 -5.94
N LEU A 65 -1.95 5.79 -5.97
CA LEU A 65 -2.68 6.27 -4.79
C LEU A 65 -2.65 5.25 -3.65
N ALA A 66 -2.93 3.98 -3.96
CA ALA A 66 -2.85 2.91 -2.98
C ALA A 66 -1.43 2.75 -2.43
N LEU A 67 -0.40 2.84 -3.26
CA LEU A 67 0.99 2.84 -2.79
C LEU A 67 1.31 4.04 -1.88
N VAL A 68 0.84 5.24 -2.20
CA VAL A 68 1.03 6.40 -1.31
C VAL A 68 0.28 6.21 0.02
N ALA A 69 -0.93 5.62 -0.02
CA ALA A 69 -1.70 5.34 1.19
C ALA A 69 -0.96 4.39 2.14
N THR A 70 -0.21 3.42 1.64
CA THR A 70 0.59 2.54 2.51
C THR A 70 1.68 3.32 3.25
N LEU A 71 2.34 4.27 2.60
CA LEU A 71 3.35 5.13 3.25
C LEU A 71 2.73 6.00 4.36
N VAL A 72 1.50 6.47 4.16
CA VAL A 72 0.77 7.26 5.18
C VAL A 72 0.39 6.39 6.38
N VAL A 73 -0.13 5.19 6.12
CA VAL A 73 -0.54 4.25 7.18
C VAL A 73 0.68 3.76 7.97
N PHE A 74 1.75 3.37 7.29
CA PHE A 74 2.99 2.88 7.91
C PHE A 74 3.97 4.02 8.23
N ASN A 75 3.50 4.98 9.02
CA ASN A 75 4.34 6.03 9.62
C ASN A 75 5.33 5.46 10.65
N PRO A 76 6.35 6.22 11.11
CA PRO A 76 7.41 5.69 11.97
C PRO A 76 6.90 4.99 13.25
N PRO A 77 5.92 5.53 14.01
CA PRO A 77 5.31 4.82 15.12
C PRO A 77 4.73 3.44 14.76
N VAL A 78 3.91 3.36 13.70
CA VAL A 78 3.31 2.09 13.25
C VAL A 78 4.41 1.12 12.84
N LYS A 79 5.43 1.61 12.14
CA LYS A 79 6.57 0.78 11.71
C LYS A 79 7.35 0.22 12.89
N TRP A 80 7.58 1.01 13.94
CA TRP A 80 8.25 0.54 15.16
C TRP A 80 7.43 -0.53 15.88
N ALA A 81 6.10 -0.33 15.98
CA ALA A 81 5.21 -1.32 16.57
C ALA A 81 5.25 -2.66 15.78
N VAL A 82 5.19 -2.59 14.45
CA VAL A 82 5.30 -3.76 13.57
C VAL A 82 6.63 -4.46 13.78
N TYR A 83 7.75 -3.74 13.81
CA TYR A 83 9.06 -4.36 14.02
C TYR A 83 9.21 -5.02 15.39
N GLY A 84 8.73 -4.36 16.45
CA GLY A 84 8.71 -4.94 17.80
C GLY A 84 7.86 -6.21 17.88
N ALA A 85 6.65 -6.17 17.33
CA ALA A 85 5.76 -7.33 17.27
C ALA A 85 6.36 -8.48 16.44
N SER A 86 6.99 -8.15 15.30
CA SER A 86 7.70 -9.10 14.45
C SER A 86 8.88 -9.75 15.19
N PHE A 87 9.69 -8.98 15.92
CA PHE A 87 10.79 -9.55 16.68
C PHE A 87 10.31 -10.47 17.80
N TRP A 88 9.26 -10.03 18.52
CA TRP A 88 8.64 -10.82 19.57
C TRP A 88 8.09 -12.14 19.01
N LEU A 89 7.35 -12.08 17.89
CA LEU A 89 6.79 -13.27 17.25
C LEU A 89 7.89 -14.21 16.76
N GLY A 90 8.94 -13.68 16.14
CA GLY A 90 10.10 -14.47 15.72
C GLY A 90 10.81 -15.14 16.89
N SER A 91 11.03 -14.41 17.98
CA SER A 91 11.65 -14.95 19.21
C SER A 91 10.77 -15.97 19.91
N HIS A 92 9.44 -15.82 19.81
CA HIS A 92 8.49 -16.81 20.33
C HIS A 92 8.56 -18.12 19.54
N LEU A 93 8.80 -18.05 18.23
CA LEU A 93 8.86 -19.21 17.33
C LEU A 93 10.24 -19.91 17.30
N LEU A 94 11.35 -19.16 17.27
CA LEU A 94 12.71 -19.73 17.23
C LEU A 94 13.37 -19.85 18.62
N GLY A 95 12.70 -19.37 19.68
CA GLY A 95 13.28 -19.25 21.01
C GLY A 95 14.13 -17.97 21.20
N PRO A 96 14.50 -17.66 22.46
CA PRO A 96 15.25 -16.46 22.79
C PRO A 96 16.61 -16.42 22.07
N VAL A 97 17.16 -15.22 21.90
CA VAL A 97 18.47 -15.04 21.28
C VAL A 97 19.55 -15.64 22.21
N PRO A 98 20.35 -16.61 21.76
CA PRO A 98 21.46 -17.15 22.54
C PRO A 98 22.50 -16.05 22.80
N GLY A 99 22.96 -15.89 24.04
CA GLY A 99 24.03 -14.93 24.37
C GLY A 99 23.58 -13.48 24.46
N ALA A 100 22.40 -13.18 25.01
CA ALA A 100 21.89 -11.82 25.29
C ALA A 100 22.69 -11.04 26.37
N SER A 101 24.00 -11.25 26.43
CA SER A 101 24.98 -10.48 27.20
C SER A 101 25.65 -9.49 26.25
N VAL A 102 25.71 -8.22 26.64
CA VAL A 102 26.40 -7.14 25.87
C VAL A 102 27.89 -7.47 25.65
N ALA A 103 28.44 -8.45 26.38
CA ALA A 103 29.82 -8.90 26.25
C ALA A 103 30.08 -9.89 25.09
N ASP A 104 29.04 -10.53 24.53
CA ASP A 104 29.18 -11.58 23.50
C ASP A 104 28.63 -11.13 22.12
N VAL A 105 28.97 -9.90 21.70
CA VAL A 105 28.62 -9.38 20.37
C VAL A 105 29.40 -10.14 19.31
N SER A 106 28.82 -11.24 18.84
CA SER A 106 29.34 -12.08 17.77
C SER A 106 28.51 -11.91 16.49
N LEU A 107 29.12 -12.17 15.33
CA LEU A 107 28.40 -12.17 14.04
C LEU A 107 27.21 -13.14 14.05
N SER A 108 27.35 -14.28 14.75
CA SER A 108 26.28 -15.26 14.97
C SER A 108 25.09 -14.67 15.73
N ALA A 109 25.33 -13.91 16.80
CA ALA A 109 24.25 -13.25 17.54
C ALA A 109 23.50 -12.23 16.67
N GLY A 110 24.21 -11.50 15.80
CA GLY A 110 23.61 -10.61 14.81
C GLY A 110 22.72 -11.35 13.80
N LEU A 111 23.20 -12.48 13.26
CA LEU A 111 22.41 -13.32 12.34
C LEU A 111 21.19 -13.93 13.02
N ASP A 112 21.31 -14.35 14.28
CA ASP A 112 20.21 -14.89 15.08
C ASP A 112 19.09 -13.87 15.30
N ILE A 113 19.44 -12.62 15.58
CA ILE A 113 18.49 -11.49 15.69
C ILE A 113 17.82 -11.25 14.34
N LEU A 114 18.58 -11.21 13.25
CA LEU A 114 18.07 -10.98 11.91
C LEU A 114 17.10 -12.09 11.47
N LEU A 115 17.39 -13.37 11.76
CA LEU A 115 16.52 -14.49 11.40
C LEU A 115 15.17 -14.43 12.14
N ARG A 116 15.20 -14.14 13.44
CA ARG A 116 13.98 -13.95 14.25
C ARG A 116 13.16 -12.79 13.73
N GLN A 117 13.81 -11.65 13.49
CA GLN A 117 13.17 -10.49 12.90
C GLN A 117 12.56 -10.84 11.54
N LEU A 118 13.30 -11.50 10.65
CA LEU A 118 12.84 -11.83 9.30
C LEU A 118 11.66 -12.79 9.31
N LEU A 119 11.68 -13.84 10.15
CA LEU A 119 10.57 -14.78 10.25
C LEU A 119 9.29 -14.08 10.72
N GLY A 120 9.35 -13.43 11.88
CA GLY A 120 8.17 -12.80 12.46
C GLY A 120 7.63 -11.69 11.57
N ASN A 121 8.52 -10.95 10.89
CA ASN A 121 8.12 -9.89 9.98
C ASN A 121 7.53 -10.42 8.68
N THR A 122 7.99 -11.57 8.17
CA THR A 122 7.37 -12.22 7.02
C THR A 122 5.94 -12.63 7.34
N ILE A 123 5.73 -13.27 8.50
CA ILE A 123 4.40 -13.69 8.95
C ILE A 123 3.48 -12.47 9.12
N LEU A 124 3.95 -11.44 9.83
CA LEU A 124 3.15 -10.26 10.10
C LEU A 124 2.89 -9.44 8.83
N ALA A 125 3.86 -9.31 7.93
CA ALA A 125 3.71 -8.64 6.64
C ALA A 125 2.66 -9.34 5.76
N VAL A 126 2.68 -10.66 5.67
CA VAL A 126 1.66 -11.43 4.92
C VAL A 126 0.28 -11.24 5.55
N ALA A 127 0.17 -11.36 6.87
CA ALA A 127 -1.10 -11.17 7.56
C ALA A 127 -1.68 -9.76 7.33
N LEU A 128 -0.86 -8.72 7.52
CA LEU A 128 -1.26 -7.33 7.30
C LEU A 128 -1.58 -7.05 5.83
N ALA A 129 -0.86 -7.65 4.88
CA ALA A 129 -1.14 -7.52 3.46
C ALA A 129 -2.48 -8.16 3.09
N VAL A 130 -2.80 -9.34 3.63
CA VAL A 130 -4.09 -10.01 3.41
C VAL A 130 -5.24 -9.18 3.97
N VAL A 131 -5.10 -8.68 5.21
CA VAL A 131 -6.12 -7.82 5.83
C VAL A 131 -6.26 -6.51 5.05
N GLY A 132 -5.14 -5.87 4.71
CA GLY A 132 -5.10 -4.63 3.93
C GLY A 132 -5.72 -4.78 2.53
N TYR A 133 -5.49 -5.92 1.88
CA TYR A 133 -6.13 -6.28 0.62
C TYR A 133 -7.66 -6.36 0.79
N ALA A 134 -8.14 -7.13 1.76
CA ALA A 134 -9.57 -7.34 1.98
C ALA A 134 -10.30 -6.03 2.30
N VAL A 135 -9.74 -5.22 3.21
CA VAL A 135 -10.29 -3.91 3.59
C VAL A 135 -10.31 -2.96 2.39
N THR A 136 -9.19 -2.82 1.69
CA THR A 136 -9.11 -1.92 0.53
C THR A 136 -10.03 -2.36 -0.61
N LEU A 137 -10.16 -3.67 -0.85
CA LEU A 137 -11.06 -4.22 -1.85
C LEU A 137 -12.52 -3.90 -1.52
N GLN A 138 -12.91 -4.07 -0.25
CA GLN A 138 -14.26 -3.75 0.20
C GLN A 138 -14.55 -2.26 0.02
N LEU A 139 -13.63 -1.39 0.43
CA LEU A 139 -13.76 0.06 0.27
C LEU A 139 -13.84 0.46 -1.20
N ALA A 140 -12.95 -0.04 -2.05
CA ALA A 140 -12.94 0.28 -3.48
C ALA A 140 -14.21 -0.21 -4.18
N ARG A 141 -14.72 -1.39 -3.85
CA ARG A 141 -16.01 -1.90 -4.37
C ARG A 141 -17.19 -1.04 -3.94
N LEU A 142 -17.22 -0.59 -2.68
CA LEU A 142 -18.26 0.30 -2.16
C LEU A 142 -18.28 1.63 -2.94
N HIS A 143 -17.12 2.21 -3.21
CA HIS A 143 -17.01 3.45 -3.98
C HIS A 143 -17.46 3.26 -5.43
N HIS A 144 -17.03 2.18 -6.08
CA HIS A 144 -17.38 1.92 -7.48
C HIS A 144 -18.89 1.65 -7.67
N ARG A 145 -19.54 1.02 -6.69
CA ARG A 145 -21.01 0.83 -6.69
C ARG A 145 -21.76 2.16 -6.66
N ARG A 146 -21.32 3.11 -5.82
CA ARG A 146 -21.94 4.45 -5.71
C ARG A 146 -21.87 5.22 -7.03
N GLN A 147 -20.71 5.21 -7.69
CA GLN A 147 -20.53 5.89 -8.97
C GLN A 147 -21.41 5.31 -10.10
N ARG A 148 -21.64 3.99 -10.12
CA ARG A 148 -22.57 3.37 -11.08
C ARG A 148 -24.03 3.73 -10.82
N SER A 149 -24.42 3.95 -9.56
CA SER A 149 -25.79 4.33 -9.18
C SER A 149 -26.14 5.79 -9.49
N GLU A 150 -25.16 6.68 -9.64
CA GLU A 150 -25.39 8.10 -9.98
C GLU A 150 -25.55 8.37 -11.49
N THR A 151 -25.21 7.39 -12.34
CA THR A 151 -25.24 7.52 -13.81
C THR A 151 -26.62 7.29 -14.51
N PRO A 152 -27.68 6.68 -13.91
CA PRO A 152 -28.95 6.45 -14.63
C PRO A 152 -29.84 7.68 -14.86
N THR A 153 -29.76 8.74 -14.03
CA THR A 153 -30.78 9.80 -14.05
C THR A 153 -30.49 10.92 -15.06
N ARG A 154 -29.21 11.19 -15.35
CA ARG A 154 -28.82 12.31 -16.24
C ARG A 154 -29.17 12.07 -17.71
N GLY A 155 -29.24 10.81 -18.14
CA GLY A 155 -29.68 10.43 -19.49
C GLY A 155 -31.20 10.35 -19.64
N ALA A 156 -31.94 10.18 -18.55
CA ALA A 156 -33.40 10.19 -18.53
C ALA A 156 -33.95 11.62 -18.51
N ASP A 157 -33.33 12.53 -17.75
CA ASP A 157 -33.72 13.95 -17.73
C ASP A 157 -33.42 14.67 -19.06
N ALA A 158 -32.25 14.43 -19.67
CA ALA A 158 -31.91 15.05 -20.95
C ALA A 158 -32.83 14.61 -22.10
N ARG A 159 -33.28 13.35 -22.09
CA ARG A 159 -34.20 12.82 -23.11
C ARG A 159 -35.64 13.30 -22.91
N ASN A 160 -36.00 13.70 -21.69
CA ASN A 160 -37.33 14.20 -21.36
C ASN A 160 -37.46 15.72 -21.63
N ASP A 161 -36.35 16.46 -21.57
CA ASP A 161 -36.28 17.87 -21.99
C ASP A 161 -36.39 18.02 -23.52
N ASP A 162 -35.71 17.17 -24.29
CA ASP A 162 -35.82 17.17 -25.76
C ASP A 162 -37.22 16.77 -26.25
N ALA A 163 -37.90 15.87 -25.53
CA ALA A 163 -39.27 15.47 -25.88
C ALA A 163 -40.32 16.55 -25.56
N ARG A 164 -40.02 17.48 -24.63
CA ARG A 164 -40.93 18.58 -24.26
C ARG A 164 -40.78 19.82 -25.14
N SER A 165 -39.59 20.05 -25.69
CA SER A 165 -39.34 21.16 -26.62
C SER A 165 -40.02 20.94 -27.98
N ASP A 166 -40.12 19.70 -28.45
CA ASP A 166 -40.79 19.36 -29.73
C ASP A 166 -42.32 19.47 -29.69
N VAL A 167 -42.96 19.41 -28.52
CA VAL A 167 -44.43 19.48 -28.38
C VAL A 167 -44.95 20.93 -28.29
N SER A 168 -44.04 21.91 -28.14
CA SER A 168 -44.40 23.33 -27.95
C SER A 168 -44.22 24.20 -29.21
N SER A 169 -44.02 23.60 -30.39
CA SER A 169 -43.83 24.31 -31.67
C SER A 169 -45.03 24.19 -32.60
#